data_AF-A0A1F6G2Q9-F1
#
_entry.id   AF-A0A1F6G2Q9-F1
#
_cell.length_a   1.000
_cell.length_b   1.000
_cell.length_c   1.000
_cell.angle_alpha   90.00
_cell.angle_beta   90.00
_cell.angle_gamma   90.00
#
_symmetry.space_group_name_H-M   'P 1'
#
loop_
_entity.id
_entity.type
_entity.pdbx_description
1 polymer ?
#
loop_
_entity_poly.entity_id
_entity_poly.type
_entity_poly.pdbx_seq_one_letter_code
_entity_poly.pdbx_strand_id
1 'polypeptide(L)'
;MDKLTGDYGRGEPGMSPTIREILEGRAKIGYASDDPIRTMKVDGREWTGHAYTYKLTVAHPIENGQEWKTFLTVWFPAGYDKMEYEKLPPMQIDIEAFGTVMPLSSKQDIIGKVYAEISRQMDSARQTKKVGAAAKK
;
A
#
# COMPACT_ATOMS: atom_id res chain seq x y z
N MET A 1 23.51 14.22 -7.54
CA MET A 1 22.94 13.37 -6.47
C MET A 1 21.78 14.12 -5.86
N ASP A 2 20.59 13.98 -6.45
CA ASP A 2 19.41 14.68 -5.98
C ASP A 2 18.87 14.03 -4.71
N LYS A 3 18.77 14.87 -3.68
CA LYS A 3 18.30 14.53 -2.34
C LYS A 3 16.80 14.22 -2.41
N LEU A 4 16.44 12.94 -2.41
CA LEU A 4 15.09 12.45 -2.09
C LEU A 4 14.75 12.62 -0.59
N THR A 5 15.10 13.79 -0.02
CA THR A 5 14.62 14.23 1.31
C THR A 5 13.34 15.05 1.15
N GLY A 6 12.43 14.59 0.28
CA GLY A 6 11.09 15.14 0.19
C GLY A 6 10.32 14.68 1.41
N ASP A 7 9.89 15.63 2.23
CA ASP A 7 9.11 15.47 3.46
C ASP A 7 7.88 14.53 3.27
N TYR A 8 8.12 13.22 3.41
CA TYR A 8 7.14 12.13 3.27
C TYR A 8 6.22 12.07 4.49
N GLY A 9 5.47 13.15 4.68
CA GLY A 9 4.35 13.27 5.61
C GLY A 9 4.79 13.50 7.06
N ARG A 10 4.24 14.54 7.69
CA ARG A 10 4.11 14.64 9.15
C ARG A 10 3.12 13.58 9.66
N GLY A 11 3.42 12.30 9.44
CA GLY A 11 2.89 11.18 10.20
C GLY A 11 4.01 10.71 11.12
N GLU A 12 3.66 10.06 12.24
CA GLU A 12 4.59 9.67 13.31
C GLU A 12 5.97 9.12 12.85
N PRO A 13 7.03 9.30 13.66
CA PRO A 13 8.36 8.80 13.35
C PRO A 13 8.34 7.28 13.09
N GLY A 14 8.47 6.88 11.82
CA GLY A 14 8.49 5.46 11.38
C GLY A 14 7.78 5.19 10.04
N MET A 15 6.85 6.06 9.63
CA MET A 15 6.09 5.91 8.38
C MET A 15 6.84 6.39 7.14
N SER A 16 7.57 7.51 7.25
CA SER A 16 8.39 8.05 6.16
C SER A 16 9.50 7.08 5.69
N PRO A 17 10.20 6.34 6.57
CA PRO A 17 11.11 5.26 6.17
C PRO A 17 10.43 4.16 5.36
N THR A 18 9.25 3.71 5.79
CA THR A 18 8.51 2.64 5.10
C THR A 18 8.07 3.06 3.70
N ILE A 19 7.50 4.27 3.57
CA ILE A 19 7.15 4.87 2.27
C ILE A 19 8.38 4.95 1.38
N ARG A 20 9.51 5.41 1.92
CA ARG A 20 10.76 5.53 1.17
C ARG A 20 11.28 4.19 0.68
N GLU A 21 11.31 3.16 1.53
CA GLU A 21 11.72 1.80 1.15
C GLU A 21 10.85 1.24 0.02
N ILE A 22 9.54 1.50 0.07
CA ILE A 22 8.62 1.14 -1.03
C ILE A 22 9.00 1.89 -2.30
N LEU A 23 9.03 3.24 -2.25
CA LEU A 23 9.26 4.08 -3.44
C LEU A 23 10.66 3.90 -4.06
N GLU A 24 11.66 3.53 -3.27
CA GLU A 24 13.01 3.20 -3.74
C GLU A 24 13.12 1.76 -4.26
N GLY A 25 12.02 0.99 -4.26
CA GLY A 25 11.96 -0.39 -4.76
C GLY A 25 12.71 -1.40 -3.89
N ARG A 26 13.03 -1.04 -2.64
CA ARG A 26 13.76 -1.89 -1.69
C ARG A 26 12.84 -2.75 -0.84
N ALA A 27 11.58 -2.34 -0.71
CA ALA A 27 10.55 -3.17 -0.11
C ALA A 27 10.27 -4.42 -0.95
N LYS A 28 10.10 -5.57 -0.29
CA LYS A 28 9.57 -6.79 -0.90
C LYS A 28 8.06 -6.80 -0.69
N ILE A 29 7.30 -6.83 -1.79
CA ILE A 29 5.84 -6.78 -1.75
C ILE A 29 5.29 -8.07 -2.37
N GLY A 30 4.39 -8.74 -1.66
CA GLY A 30 3.74 -9.96 -2.12
C GLY A 30 2.23 -9.91 -1.88
N TYR A 31 1.45 -10.42 -2.82
CA TYR A 31 0.01 -10.57 -2.64
C TYR A 31 -0.32 -11.46 -1.44
N ALA A 32 -1.27 -11.03 -0.61
CA ALA A 32 -1.78 -11.82 0.52
C ALA A 32 -3.21 -12.29 0.25
N SER A 33 -4.13 -11.35 0.06
CA SER A 33 -5.57 -11.60 -0.10
C SER A 33 -6.27 -10.38 -0.69
N ASP A 34 -7.50 -10.56 -1.10
CA ASP A 34 -8.44 -9.50 -1.47
C ASP A 34 -9.74 -9.66 -0.69
N ASP A 35 -10.40 -8.52 -0.47
CA ASP A 35 -11.74 -8.43 0.09
C ASP A 35 -12.57 -7.57 -0.87
N PRO A 36 -13.47 -8.19 -1.65
CA PRO A 36 -14.25 -7.48 -2.65
C PRO A 36 -15.32 -6.56 -2.03
N ILE A 37 -15.65 -6.72 -0.74
CA ILE A 37 -16.70 -5.95 -0.08
C ILE A 37 -16.21 -5.55 1.32
N ARG A 38 -15.34 -4.54 1.37
CA ARG A 38 -14.84 -3.95 2.61
C ARG A 38 -15.45 -2.58 2.87
N THR A 39 -16.12 -2.45 4.01
CA THR A 39 -16.65 -1.16 4.50
C THR A 39 -15.57 -0.42 5.31
N MET A 40 -15.36 0.85 4.99
CA MET A 40 -14.46 1.76 5.73
C MET A 40 -15.19 3.04 6.13
N LYS A 41 -14.84 3.58 7.30
CA LYS A 41 -15.30 4.89 7.74
C LYS A 41 -14.34 5.97 7.27
N VAL A 42 -14.77 6.81 6.33
CA VAL A 42 -14.02 7.93 5.78
C VAL A 42 -14.81 9.21 6.03
N ASP A 43 -14.20 10.21 6.64
CA ASP A 43 -14.82 11.50 7.00
C ASP A 43 -16.15 11.35 7.77
N GLY A 44 -16.18 10.39 8.70
CA GLY A 44 -17.35 10.14 9.54
C GLY A 44 -18.47 9.33 8.87
N ARG A 45 -18.33 8.95 7.60
CA ARG A 45 -19.32 8.17 6.83
C ARG A 45 -18.78 6.81 6.43
N GLU A 46 -19.66 5.83 6.30
CA GLU A 46 -19.33 4.49 5.81
C GLU A 46 -19.41 4.42 4.28
N TRP A 47 -18.37 3.81 3.71
CA TRP A 47 -18.20 3.56 2.29
C TRP A 47 -17.78 2.11 2.06
N THR A 48 -18.42 1.45 1.10
CA THR A 48 -18.07 0.09 0.67
C THR A 48 -17.06 0.17 -0.48
N GLY A 49 -16.11 -0.75 -0.52
CA GLY A 49 -15.05 -0.75 -1.52
C GLY A 49 -14.34 -2.09 -1.65
N HIS A 50 -13.40 -2.17 -2.57
CA HIS A 50 -12.50 -3.32 -2.73
C HIS A 50 -11.23 -3.07 -1.96
N ALA A 51 -10.77 -4.07 -1.20
CA ALA A 51 -9.48 -4.02 -0.55
C ALA A 51 -8.55 -5.11 -1.07
N TYR A 52 -7.27 -4.77 -1.22
CA TYR A 52 -6.21 -5.70 -1.58
C TYR A 52 -5.14 -5.63 -0.51
N THR A 53 -4.86 -6.76 0.12
CA THR A 53 -3.86 -6.89 1.17
C THR A 53 -2.58 -7.49 0.60
N TYR A 54 -1.46 -6.87 0.96
CA TYR A 54 -0.12 -7.24 0.55
C TYR A 54 0.76 -7.50 1.77
N LYS A 55 1.53 -8.57 1.74
CA LYS A 55 2.68 -8.78 2.63
C LYS A 55 3.77 -7.78 2.25
N LEU A 56 4.24 -7.04 3.22
CA LEU A 56 5.33 -6.08 3.09
C LEU A 56 6.51 -6.57 3.92
N THR A 57 7.70 -6.54 3.35
CA THR A 57 8.96 -6.64 4.09
C THR A 57 9.83 -5.44 3.77
N VAL A 58 10.19 -4.68 4.79
CA VAL A 58 11.02 -3.46 4.70
C VAL A 58 12.12 -3.50 5.76
N ALA A 59 13.10 -2.60 5.66
CA ALA A 59 14.02 -2.38 6.79
C ALA A 59 13.21 -1.95 8.02
N HIS A 60 13.57 -2.50 9.18
CA HIS A 60 12.89 -2.19 10.43
C HIS A 60 13.12 -0.70 10.77
N PRO A 61 12.07 0.08 11.04
CA PRO A 61 12.16 1.54 11.12
C PRO A 61 12.98 2.03 12.34
N ILE A 62 13.12 1.19 13.36
CA ILE A 62 13.81 1.50 14.63
C ILE A 62 15.09 0.66 14.79
N GLU A 63 15.00 -0.67 14.68
CA GLU A 63 16.11 -1.61 14.82
C GLU A 63 16.95 -1.76 13.54
N ASN A 64 18.14 -1.15 13.53
CA ASN A 64 19.03 -1.20 12.38
C ASN A 64 19.45 -2.64 12.02
N GLY A 65 19.45 -2.97 10.72
CA GLY A 65 19.85 -4.28 10.19
C GLY A 65 18.79 -5.37 10.31
N GLN A 66 17.62 -5.08 10.88
CA GLN A 66 16.51 -6.02 10.91
C GLN A 66 15.50 -5.75 9.80
N GLU A 67 14.82 -6.80 9.35
CA GLU A 67 13.65 -6.68 8.48
C GLU A 67 12.38 -6.61 9.34
N TRP A 68 11.50 -5.67 9.02
CA TRP A 68 10.15 -5.63 9.55
C TRP A 68 9.16 -6.21 8.54
N LYS A 69 8.39 -7.20 8.98
CA LYS A 69 7.34 -7.86 8.20
C LYS A 69 5.98 -7.39 8.69
N THR A 70 5.18 -6.88 7.77
CA THR A 70 3.86 -6.29 8.05
C THR A 70 2.92 -6.50 6.85
N PHE A 71 1.70 -5.98 6.95
CA PHE A 71 0.71 -5.95 5.91
C PHE A 71 0.37 -4.52 5.50
N LEU A 72 0.21 -4.32 4.19
CA LEU A 72 -0.41 -3.14 3.60
C LEU A 72 -1.77 -3.51 3.04
N THR A 73 -2.79 -2.70 3.28
CA THR A 73 -4.10 -2.84 2.66
C THR A 73 -4.38 -1.63 1.78
N VAL A 74 -4.57 -1.84 0.48
CA VAL A 74 -5.00 -0.80 -0.46
C VAL A 74 -6.51 -0.91 -0.62
N TRP A 75 -7.25 0.15 -0.29
CA TRP A 75 -8.71 0.19 -0.41
C TRP A 75 -9.16 1.18 -1.48
N PHE A 76 -10.03 0.70 -2.37
CA PHE A 76 -10.67 1.45 -3.43
C PHE A 76 -12.16 1.59 -3.13
N PRO A 77 -12.69 2.82 -3.02
CA PRO A 77 -14.12 3.00 -2.89
C PRO A 77 -14.84 2.47 -4.12
N ALA A 78 -15.95 1.78 -3.91
CA ALA A 78 -16.81 1.28 -4.97
C ALA A 78 -18.22 1.80 -4.78
N GLY A 79 -18.92 2.08 -5.88
CA GLY A 79 -20.28 2.62 -5.88
C GLY A 79 -21.35 1.57 -5.55
N TYR A 80 -21.07 0.57 -4.71
CA TYR A 80 -21.98 -0.54 -4.46
C TYR A 80 -23.33 -0.12 -3.86
N ASP A 81 -23.37 0.97 -3.08
CA ASP A 81 -24.53 1.29 -2.23
C ASP A 81 -24.99 2.76 -2.24
N LYS A 82 -24.40 3.70 -3.01
CA LYS A 82 -24.80 5.13 -2.91
C LYS A 82 -24.91 5.89 -4.25
N MET A 83 -25.90 6.79 -4.23
CA MET A 83 -26.49 7.61 -5.29
C MET A 83 -25.50 8.16 -6.34
N GLU A 84 -25.92 8.20 -7.61
CA GLU A 84 -25.19 8.72 -8.79
C GLU A 84 -24.53 10.11 -8.64
N TYR A 85 -24.81 10.83 -7.57
CA TYR A 85 -24.38 12.22 -7.34
C TYR A 85 -23.35 12.38 -6.22
N GLU A 86 -23.05 11.34 -5.42
CA GLU A 86 -22.03 11.44 -4.37
C GLU A 86 -20.63 11.17 -4.92
N LYS A 87 -19.73 12.15 -4.73
CA LYS A 87 -18.32 11.96 -5.05
C LYS A 87 -17.71 10.93 -4.10
N LEU A 88 -17.23 9.82 -4.66
CA LEU A 88 -16.52 8.79 -3.92
C LEU A 88 -15.30 9.39 -3.18
N PRO A 89 -14.98 8.89 -1.98
CA PRO A 89 -13.75 9.27 -1.30
C PRO A 89 -12.53 8.84 -2.14
N PRO A 90 -11.34 9.35 -1.84
CA PRO A 90 -10.14 8.90 -2.52
C PRO A 90 -9.67 7.53 -1.99
N MET A 91 -8.84 6.86 -2.78
CA MET A 91 -8.14 5.62 -2.40
C MET A 91 -7.36 5.81 -1.08
N GLN A 92 -7.37 4.77 -0.25
CA GLN A 92 -6.61 4.72 1.01
C GLN A 92 -5.60 3.58 0.97
N ILE A 93 -4.49 3.75 1.71
CA ILE A 93 -3.56 2.66 1.99
C ILE A 93 -3.34 2.65 3.50
N ASP A 94 -3.67 1.54 4.14
CA ASP A 94 -3.41 1.32 5.56
C ASP A 94 -2.24 0.35 5.74
N ILE A 95 -1.53 0.49 6.86
CA ILE A 95 -0.44 -0.40 7.28
C ILE A 95 -0.71 -0.93 8.69
N GLU A 96 -0.35 -2.19 8.92
CA GLU A 96 -0.39 -2.79 10.25
C GLU A 96 0.93 -2.52 11.00
N ALA A 97 0.96 -1.46 11.81
CA ALA A 97 2.12 -1.07 12.59
C ALA A 97 1.93 -1.40 14.08
N PHE A 98 2.84 -2.21 14.63
CA PHE A 98 2.91 -2.48 16.09
C PHE A 98 1.57 -2.90 16.73
N GLY A 99 0.82 -3.77 16.04
CA GLY A 99 -0.49 -4.27 16.49
C GLY A 99 -1.66 -3.31 16.25
N THR A 100 -1.45 -2.21 15.52
CA THR A 100 -2.48 -1.23 15.15
C THR A 100 -2.56 -1.06 13.63
N VAL A 101 -3.75 -0.84 13.09
CA VAL A 101 -3.95 -0.46 11.69
C VAL A 101 -4.06 1.05 11.59
N MET A 102 -3.25 1.66 10.73
CA MET A 102 -3.23 3.11 10.54
C MET A 102 -3.01 3.51 9.08
N PRO A 103 -3.49 4.69 8.65
CA PRO A 103 -3.27 5.19 7.30
C PRO A 103 -1.78 5.40 7.03
N LEU A 104 -1.26 4.81 5.96
CA LEU A 104 0.14 4.95 5.54
C LEU A 104 0.50 6.42 5.26
N SER A 105 -0.42 7.18 4.67
CA SER A 105 -0.27 8.62 4.44
C SER A 105 -1.63 9.29 4.26
N SER A 106 -1.74 10.54 4.70
CA SER A 106 -2.89 11.41 4.38
C SER A 106 -2.73 12.15 3.04
N LYS A 107 -1.53 12.11 2.43
CA LYS A 107 -1.22 12.83 1.19
C LYS A 107 -1.51 11.96 -0.03
N GLN A 108 -2.51 12.34 -0.82
CA GLN A 108 -2.96 11.55 -1.97
C GLN A 108 -1.93 11.40 -3.09
N ASP A 109 -1.02 12.37 -3.27
CA ASP A 109 0.08 12.24 -4.23
C ASP A 109 1.10 11.17 -3.80
N ILE A 110 1.33 11.00 -2.50
CA ILE A 110 2.19 9.94 -1.95
C ILE A 110 1.49 8.59 -2.11
N ILE A 111 0.21 8.51 -1.73
CA ILE A 111 -0.61 7.30 -1.87
C ILE A 111 -0.62 6.79 -3.31
N GLY A 112 -0.78 7.68 -4.30
CA GLY A 112 -0.71 7.33 -5.71
C GLY A 112 0.64 6.77 -6.14
N LYS A 113 1.75 7.36 -5.68
CA LYS A 113 3.11 6.87 -5.99
C LYS A 113 3.38 5.50 -5.36
N VAL A 114 2.98 5.30 -4.10
CA VAL A 114 3.12 4.01 -3.41
C VAL A 114 2.33 2.93 -4.13
N TYR A 115 1.08 3.20 -4.51
CA TYR A 115 0.27 2.24 -5.25
C TYR A 115 0.83 1.89 -6.63
N ALA A 116 1.37 2.87 -7.35
CA ALA A 116 2.03 2.64 -8.64
C ALA A 116 3.22 1.66 -8.49
N GLU A 117 4.00 1.81 -7.42
CA GLU A 117 5.13 0.93 -7.15
C GLU A 117 4.71 -0.49 -6.71
N ILE A 118 3.67 -0.61 -5.86
CA ILE A 118 3.04 -1.91 -5.54
C ILE A 118 2.63 -2.62 -6.84
N SER A 119 1.92 -1.91 -7.71
CA SER A 119 1.44 -2.45 -8.99
C SER A 119 2.60 -2.91 -9.88
N ARG A 120 3.65 -2.07 -10.01
CA ARG A 120 4.86 -2.37 -10.80
C ARG A 120 5.55 -3.65 -10.31
N GLN A 121 5.70 -3.82 -9.00
CA GLN A 121 6.32 -5.02 -8.43
C GLN A 121 5.47 -6.27 -8.65
N MET A 122 4.15 -6.15 -8.49
CA MET A 122 3.22 -7.25 -8.70
C MET A 122 3.19 -7.72 -10.16
N ASP A 123 3.22 -6.78 -11.11
CA ASP A 123 3.27 -7.11 -12.54
C ASP A 123 4.61 -7.74 -12.94
N SER A 124 5.72 -7.22 -12.41
CA SER A 124 7.05 -7.81 -12.61
C SER A 124 7.11 -9.25 -12.11
N ALA A 125 6.58 -9.51 -10.90
CA ALA A 125 6.51 -10.86 -10.34
C ALA A 125 5.65 -11.83 -11.19
N ARG A 126 4.56 -11.34 -11.78
CA ARG A 126 3.72 -12.12 -12.72
C ARG A 126 4.49 -12.46 -14.00
N GLN A 127 5.25 -11.53 -14.56
CA GLN A 127 6.04 -11.76 -15.78
C GLN A 127 7.16 -12.78 -15.56
N THR A 128 7.90 -12.69 -14.45
CA THR A 128 8.97 -13.67 -14.11
C THR A 128 8.41 -15.09 -13.97
N LYS A 129 7.22 -15.26 -13.38
CA LYS A 129 6.55 -16.56 -13.29
C LYS A 129 6.17 -17.12 -14.66
N LYS A 130 5.72 -16.28 -15.61
CA LYS A 130 5.40 -16.72 -16.98
C LYS A 130 6.64 -17.20 -17.73
N VAL A 131 7.77 -16.49 -17.63
CA VAL A 131 9.03 -16.88 -18.30
C VAL A 131 9.60 -18.17 -17.71
N GLY A 132 9.61 -18.31 -16.37
CA GLY A 132 10.07 -19.54 -15.72
C GLY A 132 9.20 -20.77 -15.99
N ALA A 133 7.91 -20.58 -16.25
CA ALA A 133 7.00 -21.66 -16.68
C ALA A 133 7.20 -22.04 -18.16
N ALA A 134 7.54 -21.07 -19.01
CA ALA A 134 7.85 -21.31 -20.42
C ALA A 134 9.21 -22.00 -20.62
N ALA A 135 10.20 -21.71 -19.77
CA ALA A 135 11.55 -22.28 -19.85
C ALA A 135 11.67 -23.74 -19.32
N LYS A 136 10.59 -24.30 -18.77
CA LYS A 136 10.51 -25.70 -18.31
C LYS A 136 9.75 -26.62 -19.28
N LYS A 137 9.43 -26.16 -20.48
CA LYS A 137 8.80 -26.98 -21.54
C LYS A 137 9.77 -27.28 -22.66
#